data_AF-A0A0F7G0K6-F1
#
_entry.id   AF-A0A0F7G0K6-F1
#
_cell.length_a   1.000
_cell.length_b   1.000
_cell.length_c   1.000
_cell.angle_alpha   90.00
_cell.angle_beta   90.00
_cell.angle_gamma   90.00
#
_symmetry.space_group_name_H-M   'P 1'
#
loop_
_entity.id
_entity.type
_entity.pdbx_description
1 polymer ?
#
loop_
_entity_poly.entity_id
_entity_poly.type
_entity_poly.pdbx_seq_one_letter_code
_entity_poly.pdbx_strand_id
1 'polypeptide(L)' 'MNRATQAEETVISRHLTSEGTVVWTRDTEGRPRMTLYPHSPGARPRTTAGGTAHDGGRRN' A
#
# COMPACT_ATOMS: atom_id res chain seq x y z
N MET A 1 4.96 20.69 8.79
CA MET A 1 5.64 19.38 8.76
C MET A 1 4.60 18.28 8.94
N ASN A 2 4.16 17.63 7.85
CA ASN A 2 3.16 16.55 7.92
C ASN A 2 3.89 15.23 8.20
N ARG A 3 4.04 14.88 9.48
CA ARG A 3 4.44 13.52 9.87
C ARG A 3 3.26 12.59 9.62
N ALA A 4 3.12 12.13 8.37
CA ALA A 4 2.61 10.80 8.16
C ALA A 4 3.59 9.90 8.92
N THR A 5 3.15 9.35 10.03
CA THR A 5 3.78 8.23 10.71
C THR A 5 4.17 7.23 9.63
N GLN A 6 5.47 7.21 9.27
CA GLN A 6 6.05 6.03 8.64
C GLN A 6 5.97 4.98 9.72
N ALA A 7 4.81 4.32 9.83
CA ALA A 7 4.78 2.99 10.42
C ALA A 7 5.87 2.22 9.66
N GLU A 8 6.84 1.66 10.38
CA GLU A 8 7.88 0.84 9.76
C GLU A 8 7.19 -0.36 9.09
N GLU A 9 6.93 -0.21 7.79
CA GLU A 9 6.31 -1.24 6.97
C GLU A 9 7.42 -2.18 6.49
N THR A 10 7.38 -3.43 6.93
CA THR A 10 8.35 -4.45 6.48
C THR A 10 7.86 -5.05 5.17
N VAL A 11 8.69 -5.04 4.13
CA VAL A 11 8.38 -5.72 2.87
C VAL A 11 8.49 -7.23 3.07
N ILE A 12 7.38 -7.94 2.84
CA ILE A 12 7.31 -9.40 2.98
C ILE A 12 7.32 -10.13 1.63
N SER A 13 6.88 -9.48 0.55
CA SER A 13 6.98 -10.04 -0.80
C SER A 13 6.93 -8.96 -1.88
N ARG A 14 7.57 -9.26 -3.03
CA ARG A 14 7.54 -8.43 -4.24
C ARG A 14 7.35 -9.33 -5.46
N HIS A 15 6.34 -9.04 -6.27
CA HIS A 15 6.05 -9.78 -7.48
C HIS A 15 5.90 -8.84 -8.67
N LEU A 16 6.61 -9.13 -9.75
CA LEU A 16 6.42 -8.46 -11.04
C LEU A 16 5.23 -9.10 -11.76
N THR A 17 4.31 -8.28 -12.26
CA THR A 17 3.18 -8.69 -13.09
C THR A 17 3.22 -7.93 -14.42
N SER A 18 2.36 -8.29 -15.36
CA SER A 18 2.19 -7.55 -16.61
C SER A 18 1.73 -6.11 -16.39
N GLU A 19 0.98 -5.85 -15.31
CA GLU A 19 0.39 -4.54 -15.01
C GLU A 19 1.31 -3.64 -14.15
N GLY A 20 2.23 -4.23 -13.40
CA GLY A 20 3.04 -3.49 -12.44
C GLY A 20 3.87 -4.37 -11.53
N THR A 21 4.38 -3.77 -10.45
CA THR A 21 4.97 -4.50 -9.33
C THR A 21 3.99 -4.52 -8.17
N VAL A 22 3.60 -5.70 -7.71
CA VAL A 22 2.84 -5.88 -6.47
C VAL A 22 3.81 -6.04 -5.32
N VAL A 23 3.66 -5.20 -4.30
CA VAL A 23 4.42 -5.26 -3.05
C VAL A 23 3.48 -5.59 -1.91
N TRP A 24 3.83 -6.62 -1.15
CA TRP A 24 3.21 -6.92 0.12
C TRP A 24 4.09 -6.40 1.24
N THR A 25 3.51 -5.57 2.10
CA THR A 25 4.12 -5.10 3.34
C THR A 25 3.35 -5.64 4.53
N ARG A 26 3.98 -5.57 5.70
CA ARG A 26 3.37 -5.86 6.99
C ARG A 26 3.68 -4.69 7.93
N ASP A 27 2.65 -4.18 8.60
CA ASP A 27 2.84 -3.16 9.63
C ASP A 27 3.43 -3.76 10.92
N THR A 28 3.72 -2.91 11.89
CA THR A 28 4.24 -3.33 13.21
C THR A 28 3.26 -4.22 14.00
N GLU A 29 1.97 -4.22 13.64
CA GLU A 29 0.93 -5.06 14.25
C GLU A 29 0.77 -6.42 13.54
N GLY A 30 1.51 -6.65 12.45
CA GLY A 30 1.43 -7.88 11.68
C GLY A 30 0.37 -7.87 10.58
N ARG A 31 -0.33 -6.76 10.36
CA ARG A 31 -1.39 -6.66 9.34
C ARG A 31 -0.76 -6.56 7.95
N PRO A 32 -1.17 -7.45 7.01
CA PRO A 32 -0.64 -7.39 5.65
C PRO A 32 -1.30 -6.26 4.87
N ARG A 33 -0.49 -5.56 4.09
CA ARG A 33 -0.92 -4.53 3.15
C ARG A 33 -0.43 -4.86 1.74
N MET A 34 -1.32 -4.76 0.76
CA MET A 34 -0.98 -4.98 -0.65
C MET A 34 -1.01 -3.67 -1.40
N THR A 35 0.09 -3.33 -2.09
CA THR A 35 0.19 -2.15 -2.96
C THR A 35 0.67 -2.53 -4.35
N LEU A 36 -0.10 -2.18 -5.37
CA LEU A 36 0.27 -2.28 -6.78
C LEU A 36 0.95 -0.98 -7.21
N TYR A 37 2.15 -1.08 -7.77
CA TYR A 37 2.88 -0.01 -8.44
C TYR A 37 2.79 -0.22 -9.96
N PRO A 38 1.89 0.48 -10.67
CA PRO A 38 1.68 0.24 -12.10
C PRO A 38 2.90 0.65 -12.93
N HIS A 39 3.13 -0.03 -14.05
CA HIS A 39 4.17 0.37 -15.01
C HIS A 39 3.78 1.58 -15.86
N SER A 40 2.49 1.89 -15.93
CA SER A 40 1.98 2.98 -16.75
C SER A 40 2.50 4.35 -16.24
N PRO A 41 3.14 5.15 -17.10
CA PRO A 41 3.57 6.50 -16.74
C PRO A 41 2.40 7.34 -16.23
N GLY A 42 2.56 7.97 -15.06
CA GLY A 42 1.53 8.81 -14.45
C GLY A 42 0.46 8.06 -13.63
N ALA A 43 0.45 6.72 -13.65
CA ALA A 43 -0.44 5.94 -12.79
C ALA A 43 0.08 5.94 -11.34
N ARG A 44 -0.84 6.12 -10.38
CA ARG A 44 -0.52 6.15 -8.95
C ARG A 44 -0.55 4.75 -8.34
N PRO A 45 0.27 4.47 -7.32
CA PRO A 45 0.16 3.23 -6.56
C PRO A 45 -1.25 3.04 -5.99
N ARG A 46 -1.74 1.79 -6.02
CA ARG A 46 -3.06 1.42 -5.51
C ARG A 46 -2.89 0.44 -4.37
N THR A 47 -3.36 0.80 -3.17
CA THR A 47 -3.41 -0.11 -2.02
C THR A 47 -4.81 -0.70 -1.92
N THR A 48 -4.93 -2.03 -1.86
CA THR A 48 -6.24 -2.72 -1.86
C THR A 48 -6.47 -3.63 -0.66
N ALA A 49 -5.47 -3.86 0.19
CA ALA A 49 -5.61 -4.60 1.44
C ALA A 49 -4.72 -3.94 2.51
N GLY A 50 -5.12 -4.02 3.79
CA GLY A 50 -4.33 -3.52 4.93
C GLY A 50 -4.75 -2.16 5.50
N GLY A 51 -6.03 -1.81 5.43
CA GLY A 51 -6.55 -0.66 6.19
C GLY A 51 -6.82 -1.07 7.64
N THR A 52 -6.14 -0.46 8.61
CA THR A 52 -6.85 -0.12 9.85
C THR A 52 -8.06 0.71 9.44
N ALA A 53 -9.25 0.40 9.96
CA ALA A 53 -10.46 1.16 9.71
C ALA A 53 -10.31 2.57 10.30
N HIS A 54 -9.62 3.43 9.58
CA HIS A 54 -9.51 4.85 9.80
C HIS A 54 -9.40 5.58 8.45
N ASP A 55 -10.00 5.03 7.40
CA ASP A 55 -10.41 5.81 6.23
C ASP A 55 -11.80 6.41 6.52
N GLY A 56 -11.79 7.33 7.49
CA GLY A 56 -12.89 8.26 7.69
C GLY A 56 -12.90 9.23 6.50
N GLY A 57 -13.73 8.92 5.51
CA GLY A 57 -14.22 9.89 4.54
C GLY A 57 -13.67 9.72 3.13
N ARG A 58 -14.55 9.30 2.21
CA ARG A 58 -15.29 10.24 1.35
C ARG A 58 -16.04 9.47 0.25
N ARG A 59 -17.36 9.31 0.42
CA ARG A 59 -18.34 9.10 -0.67
C ARG A 59 -19.77 9.32 -0.14
N ASN A 60 -20.16 10.59 -0.04
CA ASN A 60 -21.25 11.18 -0.83
C ASN A 60 -21.04 12.70 -0.83
#